data_AF-K1P1L0-F1
#
_entry.id   AF-K1P1L0-F1
#
_cell.length_a   1.000
_cell.length_b   1.000
_cell.length_c   1.000
_cell.angle_alpha   90.00
_cell.angle_beta   90.00
_cell.angle_gamma   90.00
#
_symmetry.space_group_name_H-M   'P 1'
#
loop_
_entity.id
_entity.type
_entity.pdbx_description
1 polymer ?
#
loop_
_entity_poly.entity_id
_entity_poly.type
_entity_poly.pdbx_seq_one_letter_code
_entity_poly.pdbx_strand_id
1 'polypeptide(L)'
;MSTTISLMIQNEKVFAKVLKLPISVTVKDSKIPVSSEGLNFIVKGIVSVFVEPKLNELGAAGFPLPVINSVHFTNTQLTVAKDTLLIATDLKYSG
;
A
#
# COMPACT_ATOMS: atom_id res chain seq x y z
N MET A 1 12.60 -7.57 7.39
CA MET A 1 11.25 -7.95 6.94
C MET A 1 10.69 -6.77 6.17
N SER A 2 10.44 -6.91 4.87
CA SER A 2 9.93 -5.79 4.05
C SER A 2 8.50 -6.07 3.62
N THR A 3 7.65 -5.06 3.74
CA THR A 3 6.31 -5.05 3.14
C THR A 3 6.45 -4.97 1.62
N THR A 4 5.64 -5.74 0.91
CA THR A 4 5.57 -5.70 -0.55
C THR A 4 4.23 -5.15 -0.97
N ILE A 5 4.26 -4.05 -1.71
CA ILE A 5 3.08 -3.36 -2.25
C ILE A 5 3.24 -3.34 -3.78
N SER A 6 2.19 -3.74 -4.47
CA SER A 6 2.05 -3.54 -5.91
C SER A 6 1.34 -2.21 -6.17
N LEU A 7 1.87 -1.41 -7.08
CA LEU A 7 1.30 -0.13 -7.48
C LEU A 7 0.99 -0.17 -8.97
N MET A 8 -0.14 0.42 -9.37
CA MET A 8 -0.56 0.53 -10.76
C MET A 8 -1.16 1.90 -11.02
N ILE A 9 -0.95 2.45 -12.22
CA ILE A 9 -1.63 3.65 -12.66
C ILE A 9 -2.60 3.32 -13.78
N GLN A 10 -3.84 3.76 -13.62
CA GLN A 10 -4.89 3.64 -14.61
C GLN A 10 -5.85 4.81 -14.48
N ASN A 11 -6.31 5.36 -15.61
CA ASN A 11 -7.22 6.52 -15.64
C ASN A 11 -6.77 7.65 -14.70
N GLU A 12 -5.46 7.97 -14.73
CA GLU A 12 -4.87 9.07 -13.96
C GLU A 12 -5.04 8.92 -12.44
N LYS A 13 -5.24 7.68 -11.97
CA LYS A 13 -5.29 7.31 -10.57
C LYS A 13 -4.21 6.29 -10.26
N VAL A 14 -3.62 6.41 -9.07
CA VAL A 14 -2.70 5.42 -8.50
C VAL A 14 -3.51 4.43 -7.67
N PHE A 15 -3.44 3.16 -8.03
CA PHE A 15 -3.98 2.04 -7.28
C PHE A 15 -2.86 1.31 -6.55
N ALA A 16 -3.20 0.75 -5.40
CA ALA A 16 -2.26 -0.02 -4.58
C ALA A 16 -2.89 -1.34 -4.14
N LYS A 17 -2.04 -2.37 -4.04
CA LYS A 17 -2.41 -3.65 -3.47
C LYS A 17 -1.28 -4.18 -2.60
N VAL A 18 -1.59 -4.49 -1.35
CA VAL A 18 -0.68 -5.14 -0.42
C VAL A 18 -0.55 -6.61 -0.82
N LEU A 19 0.66 -7.03 -1.16
CA LEU A 19 0.97 -8.42 -1.51
C LEU A 19 1.53 -9.21 -0.32
N LYS A 20 2.27 -8.53 0.56
CA LYS A 20 2.87 -9.13 1.74
C LYS A 20 3.03 -8.09 2.83
N LEU A 21 2.45 -8.33 3.99
CA LEU A 21 2.58 -7.48 5.18
C LEU A 21 3.15 -8.31 6.35
N PRO A 22 4.48 -8.51 6.40
CA PRO A 22 5.07 -9.32 7.46
C PRO A 22 5.01 -8.55 8.79
N ILE A 23 4.14 -9.00 9.70
CA ILE A 23 4.03 -8.45 11.05
C ILE A 23 4.62 -9.43 12.06
N SER A 24 5.48 -8.90 12.93
CA SER A 24 6.05 -9.61 14.06
C SER A 24 5.77 -8.79 15.31
N VAL A 25 5.08 -9.40 16.26
CA VAL A 25 4.77 -8.77 17.54
C VAL A 25 5.67 -9.35 18.62
N THR A 26 6.17 -8.49 19.50
CA THR A 26 6.95 -8.86 20.67
C THR A 26 6.40 -8.10 21.87
N VAL A 27 6.23 -8.80 23.00
CA VAL A 27 5.80 -8.17 24.25
C VAL A 27 6.96 -7.36 24.80
N LYS A 28 6.77 -6.04 24.95
CA LYS A 28 7.80 -5.13 25.47
C LYS A 28 7.75 -5.02 27.00
N ASP A 29 6.55 -4.98 27.56
CA ASP A 29 6.29 -4.92 28.99
C ASP A 29 4.94 -5.60 29.26
N SER A 30 4.82 -6.23 30.43
CA SER A 30 3.55 -6.77 30.88
C SER A 30 3.49 -6.91 32.39
N LYS A 31 2.39 -6.44 32.98
CA LYS A 31 2.07 -6.61 34.40
C LYS A 31 1.46 -7.99 34.72
N ILE A 32 1.18 -8.79 33.69
CA ILE A 32 0.64 -10.15 33.80
C ILE A 32 1.45 -11.11 32.94
N PRO A 33 1.53 -12.41 33.26
CA PRO A 33 2.15 -13.39 32.39
C PRO A 33 1.40 -13.46 31.05
N VAL A 34 2.10 -13.26 29.93
CA VAL A 34 1.54 -13.38 28.58
C VAL A 34 2.49 -14.16 27.69
N SER A 35 1.94 -15.11 26.93
CA SER A 35 2.70 -15.78 25.88
C SER A 35 2.85 -14.85 24.68
N SER A 36 4.11 -14.58 24.32
CA SER A 36 4.44 -13.78 23.14
C SER A 36 4.02 -14.49 21.85
N GLU A 37 4.11 -15.82 21.82
CA GLU A 37 3.74 -16.66 20.69
C GLU A 37 2.23 -16.61 20.45
N GLY A 38 1.44 -16.75 21.51
CA GLY A 38 -0.02 -16.66 21.44
C GLY A 38 -0.50 -15.29 20.96
N LEU A 39 0.07 -14.22 21.51
CA LEU A 39 -0.24 -12.85 21.07
C LEU A 39 0.16 -12.61 19.61
N ASN A 40 1.34 -13.06 19.19
CA ASN A 40 1.79 -12.94 17.81
C ASN A 40 0.86 -13.70 16.85
N PHE A 41 0.36 -14.88 17.24
CA PHE A 41 -0.62 -15.63 16.44
C PHE A 41 -1.94 -14.87 16.30
N ILE A 42 -2.50 -14.37 17.40
CA ILE A 42 -3.76 -13.61 17.41
C ILE A 42 -3.62 -12.36 16.53
N VAL A 43 -2.54 -11.59 16.70
CA VAL A 43 -2.34 -10.36 15.92
C VAL A 43 -2.17 -10.67 14.44
N LYS A 44 -1.42 -11.71 14.07
CA LYS A 44 -1.32 -12.14 12.67
C LYS A 44 -2.68 -12.52 12.08
N GLY A 45 -3.53 -13.19 12.86
CA GLY A 45 -4.91 -13.50 12.46
C GLY A 45 -5.73 -12.24 12.18
N ILE A 46 -5.72 -11.27 13.10
CA ILE A 46 -6.43 -9.98 12.92
C ILE A 46 -5.91 -9.24 11.69
N VAL A 47 -4.59 -9.23 11.49
CA VAL A 47 -3.98 -8.53 10.36
C VAL A 47 -4.44 -9.12 9.03
N SER A 48 -4.42 -10.45 8.90
CA SER A 48 -4.83 -11.12 7.66
C SER A 48 -6.34 -11.00 7.40
N VAL A 49 -7.18 -11.03 8.45
CA VAL A 49 -8.64 -11.02 8.30
C VAL A 49 -9.22 -9.61 8.15
N PHE A 50 -8.63 -8.61 8.80
CA PHE A 50 -9.20 -7.26 8.84
C PHE A 50 -8.28 -6.20 8.24
N VAL A 51 -7.00 -6.20 8.59
CA VAL A 51 -6.08 -5.11 8.20
C VAL A 51 -5.72 -5.19 6.72
N GLU A 52 -5.30 -6.36 6.23
CA GLU A 52 -4.94 -6.55 4.83
C GLU A 52 -6.11 -6.27 3.87
N PRO A 53 -7.34 -6.77 4.12
CA PRO A 53 -8.50 -6.42 3.29
C PRO A 53 -8.81 -4.93 3.30
N LYS A 54 -8.77 -4.28 4.47
CA LYS A 54 -9.03 -2.83 4.58
C LYS A 54 -8.00 -1.99 3.84
N LEU A 55 -6.72 -2.34 3.93
CA LEU A 55 -5.67 -1.67 3.17
C LEU A 55 -5.84 -1.85 1.66
N ASN A 56 -6.26 -3.04 1.23
CA ASN A 56 -6.53 -3.30 -0.18
C ASN A 56 -7.80 -2.59 -0.68
N GLU A 57 -8.85 -2.46 0.14
CA GLU A 57 -10.03 -1.64 -0.18
C GLU A 57 -9.64 -0.17 -0.40
N LEU A 58 -8.81 0.39 0.49
CA LEU A 58 -8.29 1.76 0.35
C LEU A 58 -7.42 1.91 -0.89
N GLY A 59 -6.51 0.96 -1.14
CA GLY A 59 -5.65 0.97 -2.33
C GLY A 59 -6.42 0.78 -3.63
N ALA A 60 -7.55 0.06 -3.61
CA ALA A 60 -8.43 -0.15 -4.76
C ALA A 60 -9.32 1.07 -5.05
N ALA A 61 -9.64 1.90 -4.06
CA ALA A 61 -10.35 3.16 -4.29
C ALA A 61 -9.55 4.10 -5.22
N GLY A 62 -8.22 4.00 -5.16
CA GLY A 62 -7.29 4.75 -5.98
C GLY A 62 -7.13 6.20 -5.52
N PHE A 63 -5.95 6.77 -5.74
CA PHE A 63 -5.64 8.16 -5.44
C PHE A 63 -5.49 8.97 -6.73
N PRO A 64 -6.23 10.08 -6.91
CA PRO A 64 -6.17 10.87 -8.14
C PRO A 64 -4.81 11.59 -8.28
N LEU A 65 -4.24 11.52 -9.48
CA LEU A 65 -3.07 12.31 -9.84
C LEU A 65 -3.50 13.73 -10.24
N PRO A 66 -2.64 14.73 -10.02
CA PRO A 66 -2.91 16.09 -10.46
C PRO A 66 -2.80 16.16 -12.00
N VAL A 67 -3.94 16.01 -12.67
CA VAL A 67 -4.07 16.16 -14.13
C VAL A 67 -4.92 17.39 -14.48
N ILE A 68 -4.60 17.99 -15.61
CA ILE A 68 -5.37 19.09 -16.20
C ILE A 68 -6.20 18.47 -17.32
N ASN A 69 -7.48 18.84 -17.46
CA ASN A 69 -8.46 18.16 -18.33
C ASN A 69 -7.98 17.82 -19.76
N SER A 70 -7.11 18.64 -20.34
CA SER A 70 -6.61 18.45 -21.71
C SER A 70 -5.33 17.61 -21.81
N VAL A 71 -4.76 17.18 -20.69
CA VAL A 71 -3.47 16.47 -20.59
C VAL A 71 -3.68 15.10 -19.97
N HIS A 72 -3.42 14.06 -20.75
CA HIS A 72 -3.49 12.67 -20.30
C HIS A 72 -2.12 12.06 -20.11
N PHE A 73 -2.01 11.18 -19.12
CA PHE A 73 -0.79 10.42 -18.84
C PHE A 73 -0.74 9.18 -19.73
N THR A 74 0.41 8.96 -20.37
CA THR A 74 0.69 7.78 -21.18
C THR A 74 2.04 7.20 -20.79
N ASN A 75 2.22 5.88 -20.98
CA ASN A 75 3.51 5.21 -20.73
C ASN A 75 4.07 5.48 -19.32
N THR A 76 3.22 5.38 -18.29
CA THR A 76 3.59 5.71 -16.93
C THR A 76 4.40 4.60 -16.26
N GLN A 77 5.49 4.98 -15.61
CA GLN A 77 6.35 4.14 -14.79
C GLN A 77 6.40 4.67 -13.36
N LEU A 78 6.40 3.73 -12.41
CA LEU A 78 6.41 4.02 -10.98
C LEU A 78 7.68 3.50 -10.34
N THR A 79 8.34 4.36 -9.58
CA THR A 79 9.50 3.98 -8.76
C THR A 79 9.29 4.42 -7.33
N VAL A 80 9.32 3.47 -6.40
CA VAL A 80 9.31 3.76 -4.97
C VAL A 80 10.72 4.15 -4.55
N ALA A 81 10.90 5.40 -4.13
CA ALA A 81 12.14 5.91 -3.58
C ALA A 81 11.97 6.15 -2.06
N LYS A 82 13.07 6.53 -1.40
CA LYS A 82 13.01 6.87 0.03
C LYS A 82 12.09 8.08 0.22
N ASP A 83 11.07 7.92 1.07
CA ASP A 83 10.08 8.94 1.44
C ASP A 83 9.27 9.54 0.26
N THR A 84 9.39 8.98 -0.94
CA THR A 84 8.83 9.54 -2.17
C THR A 84 8.38 8.47 -3.15
N LEU A 85 7.31 8.74 -3.89
CA LEU A 85 6.88 7.94 -5.04
C LEU A 85 7.19 8.74 -6.31
N LEU A 86 8.14 8.28 -7.10
CA LEU A 86 8.49 8.90 -8.37
C LEU A 86 7.59 8.33 -9.47
N ILE A 87 6.92 9.23 -10.17
CA ILE A 87 6.02 8.92 -11.28
C ILE A 87 6.62 9.53 -12.54
N ALA A 88 7.17 8.68 -13.40
CA ALA A 88 7.67 9.09 -14.71
C ALA A 88 6.58 8.78 -15.74
N THR A 89 6.14 9.76 -16.52
CA THR A 89 5.07 9.57 -17.50
C THR A 89 5.26 10.48 -18.69
N ASP A 90 4.88 9.99 -19.86
CA ASP A 90 4.73 10.83 -21.05
C ASP A 90 3.36 11.50 -21.01
N LEU A 91 3.26 12.67 -21.65
CA LEU A 91 2.03 13.47 -21.69
C LEU A 91 1.46 13.47 -23.10
N LYS A 92 0.15 13.27 -23.21
CA LYS A 92 -0.61 13.44 -24.44
C LYS A 92 -1.63 14.56 -24.27
N TYR A 93 -1.47 15.61 -25.06
CA TYR A 93 -2.45 16.69 -25.16
C TYR A 93 -3.54 16.32 -26.16
N SER A 94 -4.80 16.60 -25.82
CA SER A 94 -5.99 16.21 -26.62
C SER A 94 -6.82 17.39 -27.09
N GLY A 95 -6.24 18.59 -27.13
CA GLY A 95 -6.91 19.77 -27.68
C GLY A 95 -6.80 19.91 -29.19
#